data_AF-A0A1Z8Q0R4-F1
#
_entry.id   AF-A0A1Z8Q0R4-F1
#
_cell.length_a   1.000
_cell.length_b   1.000
_cell.length_c   1.000
_cell.angle_alpha   90.00
_cell.angle_beta   90.00
_cell.angle_gamma   90.00
#
_symmetry.space_group_name_H-M   'P 1'
#
loop_
_entity.id
_entity.type
_entity.pdbx_description
1 polymer ?
#
loop_
_entity_poly.entity_id
_entity_poly.type
_entity_poly.pdbx_seq_one_letter_code
_entity_poly.pdbx_strand_id
1 'polypeptide(L)' 'MSGNDFERMIESAAIENGYTVKMQCGVKDVYLNNRTGDQISVLLPEFLDVKMAALTALEFYK' A
#
# COMPACT_ATOMS: atom_id res chain seq x y z
N MET A 1 12.64 8.22 9.12
CA MET A 1 11.89 7.03 8.69
C MET A 1 12.70 6.36 7.59
N SER A 2 12.94 5.07 7.73
CA SER A 2 13.57 4.20 6.74
C SER A 2 12.53 3.63 5.77
N GLY A 3 12.95 3.05 4.64
CA GLY A 3 12.03 2.38 3.70
C GLY A 3 11.13 1.33 4.37
N ASN A 4 11.66 0.59 5.36
CA ASN A 4 10.89 -0.36 6.17
C ASN A 4 9.75 0.28 6.97
N ASP A 5 9.88 1.55 7.38
CA ASP A 5 8.81 2.24 8.13
C ASP A 5 7.62 2.56 7.22
N PHE A 6 7.87 2.87 5.94
CA PHE A 6 6.82 3.11 4.96
C PHE A 6 6.10 1.82 4.58
N GLU A 7 6.86 0.75 4.35
CA GLU A 7 6.31 -0.58 4.04
C GLU A 7 5.35 -1.03 5.14
N ARG A 8 5.81 -1.02 6.41
CA ARG A 8 4.96 -1.45 7.54
C ARG A 8 3.71 -0.60 7.69
N MET A 9 3.80 0.72 7.46
CA MET A 9 2.64 1.62 7.55
C MET A 9 1.60 1.28 6.48
N ILE A 10 2.03 1.10 5.23
CA ILE A 10 1.13 0.81 4.10
C ILE A 10 0.53 -0.59 4.23
N GLU A 11 1.35 -1.59 4.56
CA GLU A 11 0.87 -2.96 4.78
C GLU A 11 -0.13 -3.05 5.92
N SER A 12 0.11 -2.34 7.03
CA SER A 12 -0.82 -2.32 8.16
C SER A 12 -2.17 -1.73 7.75
N ALA A 13 -2.17 -0.58 7.06
CA ALA A 13 -3.38 0.04 6.54
C ALA A 13 -4.14 -0.87 5.56
N ALA A 14 -3.42 -1.55 4.67
CA ALA A 14 -4.00 -2.49 3.72
C ALA A 14 -4.67 -3.67 4.43
N ILE A 15 -3.97 -4.33 5.36
CA ILE A 15 -4.47 -5.50 6.10
C ILE A 15 -5.69 -5.12 6.96
N GLU A 16 -5.64 -3.99 7.67
CA GLU A 16 -6.75 -3.49 8.49
C GLU A 16 -8.05 -3.33 7.69
N ASN A 17 -7.95 -2.93 6.42
CA ASN A 17 -9.08 -2.69 5.53
C ASN A 17 -9.39 -3.85 4.58
N GLY A 18 -8.77 -5.02 4.79
CA GLY A 18 -9.07 -6.25 4.04
C GLY A 18 -8.45 -6.33 2.64
N TYR A 19 -7.41 -5.55 2.40
CA TYR A 19 -6.60 -5.64 1.18
C TYR A 19 -5.45 -6.63 1.37
N THR A 20 -5.11 -7.34 0.30
CA THR A 20 -3.98 -8.28 0.23
C THR A 20 -3.09 -7.95 -0.96
N VAL A 21 -1.76 -8.05 -0.78
CA VAL A 21 -0.80 -7.91 -1.90
C VAL A 21 -1.06 -9.03 -2.90
N LYS A 22 -1.35 -8.65 -4.14
CA LYS A 22 -1.68 -9.57 -5.23
C LYS A 22 -0.49 -9.78 -6.16
N MET A 23 0.27 -8.73 -6.44
CA MET A 23 1.32 -8.79 -7.45
C MET A 23 2.33 -7.64 -7.31
N GLN A 24 3.61 -7.96 -7.43
CA GLN A 24 4.69 -7.01 -7.69
C GLN A 24 4.79 -6.74 -9.19
N CYS A 25 4.62 -5.48 -9.57
CA CYS A 25 4.68 -4.99 -10.94
C CYS A 25 5.78 -3.93 -11.08
N GLY A 26 7.02 -4.38 -11.25
CA GLY A 26 8.18 -3.50 -11.43
C GLY A 26 8.42 -2.64 -10.19
N VAL A 27 8.05 -1.36 -10.26
CA VAL A 27 8.23 -0.38 -9.18
C VAL A 27 6.98 -0.20 -8.30
N LYS A 28 5.98 -1.07 -8.44
CA LYS A 28 4.71 -0.98 -7.69
C LYS A 28 4.24 -2.31 -7.14
N ASP A 29 3.61 -2.27 -5.97
CA ASP A 29 2.79 -3.33 -5.40
C ASP A 29 1.31 -3.07 -5.69
N VAL A 30 0.58 -4.10 -6.09
CA VAL A 30 -0.87 -4.03 -6.29
C VAL A 30 -1.58 -4.74 -5.15
N TYR A 31 -2.43 -4.02 -4.44
CA TYR A 31 -3.27 -4.51 -3.36
C TYR A 31 -4.70 -4.69 -3.85
N LEU A 32 -5.32 -5.84 -3.54
CA LEU A 32 -6.69 -6.17 -3.91
C LEU A 32 -7.53 -6.39 -2.65
N ASN A 33 -8.70 -5.75 -2.58
CA ASN A 33 -9.73 -6.09 -1.61
C ASN A 33 -10.60 -7.24 -2.16
N ASN A 34 -10.50 -8.42 -1.54
CA ASN A 34 -11.21 -9.61 -2.01
C ASN A 34 -12.73 -9.56 -1.77
N ARG A 35 -13.23 -8.59 -0.98
CA ARG A 35 -14.65 -8.42 -0.70
C ARG A 35 -15.33 -7.50 -1.71
N THR A 36 -14.68 -6.40 -2.07
CA THR A 36 -15.24 -5.39 -2.99
C THR A 36 -14.73 -5.54 -4.42
N GLY A 37 -13.56 -6.15 -4.61
CA GLY A 37 -12.86 -6.22 -5.90
C GLY A 37 -11.97 -5.01 -6.18
N ASP A 38 -11.90 -4.03 -5.26
CA ASP A 38 -11.14 -2.80 -5.43
C ASP A 38 -9.63 -3.05 -5.44
N GLN A 39 -8.92 -2.26 -6.25
CA GLN A 39 -7.48 -2.38 -6.44
C GLN A 39 -6.78 -1.04 -6.21
N ILE A 40 -5.69 -1.09 -5.44
CA ILE A 40 -4.82 0.06 -5.16
C ILE A 40 -3.40 -0.29 -5.59
N SER A 41 -2.77 0.59 -6.36
CA SER A 41 -1.38 0.43 -6.80
C SER A 41 -0.47 1.36 -6.02
N VAL A 42 0.46 0.80 -5.26
CA VAL A 42 1.37 1.48 -4.35
C VAL A 42 2.77 1.45 -4.95
N LEU A 43 3.54 2.56 -4.91
CA LEU A 43 4.96 2.53 -5.30
C LEU A 43 5.79 1.77 -4.26
N LEU A 44 6.84 1.07 -4.69
CA LEU A 44 7.75 0.42 -3.74
C LEU A 44 8.32 1.43 -2.73
N PRO A 45 8.58 1.02 -1.47
CA PRO A 45 9.01 1.91 -0.40
C PRO A 45 10.24 2.77 -0.71
N GLU A 46 11.15 2.25 -1.54
CA GLU A 46 12.37 2.94 -2.00
C GLU A 46 12.09 4.17 -2.90
N PHE A 47 10.89 4.28 -3.47
CA PHE A 47 10.45 5.40 -4.30
C PHE A 47 9.44 6.32 -3.60
N LEU A 48 9.14 6.06 -2.32
CA LEU A 48 8.19 6.85 -1.54
C LEU A 48 8.90 7.86 -0.64
N ASP A 49 8.33 9.06 -0.56
CA ASP A 49 8.58 9.96 0.56
C ASP A 49 7.50 9.83 1.64
N VAL A 50 7.73 10.46 2.80
CA VAL A 50 6.82 10.40 3.95
C VAL A 50 5.39 10.84 3.60
N LYS A 51 5.26 11.88 2.77
CA LYS A 51 3.95 12.43 2.39
C LYS A 51 3.21 11.47 1.47
N MET A 52 3.90 10.91 0.47
CA MET A 52 3.32 9.94 -0.46
C MET A 52 2.89 8.67 0.28
N ALA A 53 3.75 8.14 1.15
CA ALA A 53 3.41 6.95 1.94
C ALA A 53 2.15 7.17 2.80
N ALA A 54 2.02 8.32 3.45
CA ALA A 54 0.84 8.65 4.24
C ALA A 54 -0.42 8.80 3.38
N LEU A 55 -0.32 9.45 2.22
CA LEU A 55 -1.45 9.60 1.29
C LEU A 55 -1.91 8.24 0.75
N THR A 56 -0.97 7.36 0.40
CA THR A 56 -1.30 6.01 -0.08
C THR A 56 -1.94 5.16 1.02
N ALA A 57 -1.44 5.22 2.26
CA ALA A 57 -2.06 4.53 3.38
C ALA A 57 -3.53 4.95 3.58
N LEU A 58 -3.84 6.24 3.39
CA LEU A 58 -5.21 6.75 3.49
C LEU A 58 -6.15 6.25 2.39
N GLU A 59 -5.63 5.76 1.25
CA GLU A 59 -6.49 5.22 0.18
C GLU A 59 -7.18 3.92 0.59
N PHE A 60 -6.60 3.16 1.52
CA PHE A 60 -7.18 1.90 2.00
C PHE A 60 -8.41 2.07 2.90
N TYR A 61 -8.65 3.27 3.44
CA TYR A 61 -9.78 3.56 4.34
C TYR A 61 -11.00 4.19 3.62
N LYS A 62 -11.00 4.23 2.29
CA LYS A 62 -12.13 4.72 1.48
C LYS A 62 -13.13 3.60 1.22
#